data_AF-X0Y4U9-F1
#
_entry.id   AF-X0Y4U9-F1
#
_cell.length_a   1.000
_cell.length_b   1.000
_cell.length_c   1.000
_cell.angle_alpha   90.00
_cell.angle_beta   90.00
_cell.angle_gamma   90.00
#
_symmetry.space_group_name_H-M   'P 1'
#
loop_
_entity.id
_entity.type
_entity.pdbx_description
1 polymer ?
#
loop_
_entity_poly.entity_id
_entity_poly.type
_entity_poly.pdbx_seq_one_letter_code
_entity_poly.pdbx_strand_id
1 'polypeptide(L)'
;CLNAVAADEEKPEGVLIRAVEPLVGRELMLRRRGRSELTNGPGRLGQAFDLGPDLQRHPLDRAPVWIESGHPVDPVDRICTTRIGIRRAADRLWRWYDGTSPWVSRR
;
A
#
# COMPACT_ATOMS: atom_id res chain seq x y z
N CYS A 1 3.48 8.71 -1.62
CA CYS A 1 3.36 7.23 -1.67
C CYS A 1 3.95 6.67 -0.39
N LEU A 2 3.37 5.60 0.15
CA LEU A 2 3.89 4.92 1.34
C LEU A 2 4.79 3.75 0.94
N ASN A 3 6.07 3.81 1.30
CA ASN A 3 7.00 2.69 1.14
C ASN A 3 7.54 2.31 2.53
N ALA A 4 7.56 1.01 2.83
CA ALA A 4 8.30 0.48 3.97
C ALA A 4 9.71 0.10 3.52
N VAL A 5 10.74 0.60 4.21
CA VAL A 5 12.13 0.17 3.99
C VAL A 5 12.27 -1.27 4.49
N ALA A 6 12.85 -2.14 3.68
CA ALA A 6 12.84 -3.59 3.91
C ALA A 6 14.24 -4.21 4.01
N ALA A 7 15.29 -3.39 3.94
CA ALA A 7 16.68 -3.83 4.08
C ALA A 7 17.52 -2.78 4.81
N ASP A 8 18.75 -3.16 5.13
CA ASP A 8 19.74 -2.30 5.79
C ASP A 8 20.16 -1.11 4.91
N GLU A 9 20.83 -0.12 5.51
CA GLU A 9 21.17 1.16 4.86
C GLU A 9 21.91 1.03 3.52
N GLU A 10 22.68 -0.05 3.34
CA GLU A 10 23.47 -0.30 2.12
C GLU A 10 22.64 -0.91 0.97
N LYS A 11 21.38 -1.29 1.23
CA LYS A 11 20.49 -1.95 0.26
C LYS A 11 19.21 -1.13 0.08
N PRO A 12 19.04 -0.41 -1.05
CA PRO A 12 17.88 0.45 -1.27
C PRO A 12 16.63 -0.36 -1.67
N GLU A 13 16.19 -1.24 -0.77
CA GLU A 13 15.03 -2.11 -0.97
C GLU A 13 13.85 -1.61 -0.13
N GLY A 14 12.67 -1.60 -0.75
CA GLY A 14 11.46 -1.19 -0.09
C GLY A 14 10.20 -1.78 -0.72
N VAL A 15 9.17 -1.87 0.09
CA VAL A 15 7.85 -2.38 -0.29
C VAL A 15 6.89 -1.22 -0.40
N LEU A 16 6.38 -0.99 -1.60
CA LEU A 16 5.31 -0.02 -1.85
C LEU A 16 3.97 -0.58 -1.38
N ILE A 17 3.32 0.10 -0.44
CA ILE A 17 1.93 -0.21 -0.08
C ILE A 17 1.01 0.40 -1.14
N ARG A 18 0.45 -0.47 -1.98
CA ARG A 18 -0.31 -0.04 -3.17
C ARG A 18 -1.79 0.15 -2.91
N ALA A 19 -2.38 -0.70 -2.08
CA ALA A 19 -3.79 -0.65 -1.74
C ALA A 19 -4.02 -1.29 -0.37
N VAL A 20 -5.08 -0.86 0.31
CA VAL A 20 -5.55 -1.44 1.57
C VAL A 20 -7.06 -1.47 1.58
N GLU A 21 -7.64 -2.38 2.36
CA GLU A 21 -9.05 -2.34 2.71
C GLU A 21 -9.30 -1.30 3.82
N PRO A 22 -10.20 -0.34 3.63
CA PRO A 22 -10.59 0.59 4.68
C PRO A 22 -11.46 -0.10 5.74
N LEU A 23 -10.88 -0.40 6.91
CA LEU A 23 -11.62 -0.99 8.04
C LEU A 23 -12.33 0.07 8.89
N VAL A 24 -11.67 1.19 9.15
CA VAL A 24 -12.17 2.27 10.03
C VAL A 24 -11.93 3.63 9.36
N GLY A 25 -12.75 4.63 9.69
CA GLY A 25 -12.53 6.01 9.26
C GLY A 25 -12.90 6.31 7.80
N ARG A 26 -13.71 5.45 7.15
CA ARG A 26 -14.13 5.64 5.74
C ARG A 26 -14.72 7.00 5.45
N GLU A 27 -15.53 7.57 6.34
CA GLU A 27 -16.10 8.91 6.16
C GLU A 27 -15.03 10.01 6.12
N LEU A 28 -14.01 9.93 6.99
CA LEU A 28 -12.89 10.86 6.97
C LEU A 28 -12.09 10.72 5.67
N MET A 29 -11.83 9.48 5.25
CA MET A 29 -11.17 9.21 3.97
C MET A 29 -11.99 9.76 2.79
N LEU A 30 -13.31 9.60 2.80
CA LEU A 30 -14.22 10.16 1.79
C LEU A 30 -14.13 11.68 1.76
N ARG A 31 -14.14 12.36 2.91
CA ARG A 31 -13.97 13.81 2.99
C ARG A 31 -12.63 14.28 2.43
N ARG A 32 -11.53 13.59 2.77
CA ARG A 32 -10.19 13.88 2.24
C ARG A 32 -10.09 13.66 0.73
N ARG A 33 -10.78 12.63 0.21
CA ARG A 33 -10.69 12.24 -1.21
C ARG A 33 -11.69 12.92 -2.13
N GLY A 34 -12.86 13.29 -1.63
CA GLY A 34 -14.01 13.74 -2.42
C GLY A 34 -14.52 12.70 -3.43
N ARG A 35 -14.12 11.43 -3.33
CA ARG A 35 -14.42 10.33 -4.27
C ARG A 35 -14.54 8.99 -3.55
N SER A 36 -15.33 8.08 -4.10
CA SER A 36 -15.59 6.75 -3.52
C SER A 36 -14.42 5.77 -3.62
N GLU A 37 -13.50 5.94 -4.59
CA GLU A 37 -12.29 5.10 -4.68
C GLU A 37 -11.23 5.56 -3.67
N LEU A 38 -11.31 5.03 -2.44
CA LEU A 38 -10.53 5.49 -1.30
C LEU A 38 -9.07 5.06 -1.33
N THR A 39 -8.80 3.76 -1.43
CA THR A 39 -7.49 3.20 -1.08
C THR A 39 -6.97 2.20 -2.11
N ASN A 40 -7.62 2.06 -3.26
CA ASN A 40 -7.24 1.12 -4.32
C ASN A 40 -6.10 1.63 -5.24
N GLY A 41 -5.15 2.39 -4.70
CA GLY A 41 -3.99 2.88 -5.44
C GLY A 41 -3.05 3.70 -4.55
N PRO A 42 -1.75 3.81 -4.90
CA PRO A 42 -0.75 4.37 -3.99
C PRO A 42 -0.95 5.85 -3.67
N GLY A 43 -1.30 6.67 -4.67
CA GLY A 43 -1.66 8.08 -4.45
C GLY A 43 -3.01 8.24 -3.74
N ARG A 44 -3.94 7.33 -4.04
CA ARG A 44 -5.28 7.28 -3.44
C ARG A 44 -5.22 7.02 -1.94
N LEU A 45 -4.46 6.00 -1.56
CA LEU A 45 -4.13 5.64 -0.18
C LEU A 45 -3.46 6.82 0.52
N GLY A 46 -2.43 7.41 -0.09
CA GLY A 46 -1.73 8.56 0.50
C GLY A 46 -2.67 9.71 0.88
N GLN A 47 -3.59 10.08 0.00
CA GLN A 47 -4.58 11.13 0.28
C GLN A 47 -5.63 10.69 1.33
N ALA A 48 -6.10 9.45 1.28
CA ALA A 48 -7.10 8.94 2.23
C ALA A 48 -6.56 8.92 3.68
N PHE A 49 -5.30 8.53 3.84
CA PHE A 49 -4.61 8.47 5.13
C PHE A 49 -3.91 9.78 5.53
N ASP A 50 -3.89 10.79 4.65
CA ASP A 50 -3.22 12.08 4.87
C ASP A 50 -1.70 11.92 5.10
N LEU A 51 -1.09 11.10 4.24
CA LEU A 51 0.34 10.82 4.27
C LEU A 51 1.09 11.87 3.47
N GLY A 52 1.71 12.80 4.19
CA GLY A 52 2.50 13.90 3.63
C GLY A 52 4.03 13.68 3.67
N PRO A 53 4.80 14.61 3.09
CA PRO A 53 6.27 14.59 3.12
C PRO A 53 6.89 14.71 4.52
N ASP A 54 6.13 15.22 5.49
CA ASP A 54 6.49 15.33 6.90
C ASP A 54 6.69 13.96 7.57
N LEU A 55 6.11 12.90 7.01
CA LEU A 55 6.29 11.51 7.46
C LEU A 55 7.45 10.78 6.77
N GLN A 56 8.29 11.49 6.00
CA GLN A 56 9.43 10.86 5.35
C GLN A 56 10.45 10.35 6.39
N ARG A 57 10.85 9.07 6.27
CA ARG A 57 11.69 8.33 7.24
C ARG A 57 11.05 8.16 8.63
N HIS A 58 9.75 8.43 8.75
CA HIS A 58 9.04 8.12 9.99
C HIS A 58 9.04 6.59 10.23
N PRO A 59 9.38 6.13 11.45
CA PRO A 59 9.39 4.69 11.77
C PRO A 59 7.98 4.11 11.82
N LEU A 60 7.75 3.01 11.11
CA LEU A 60 6.43 2.38 10.97
C LEU A 60 6.04 1.47 12.15
N ASP A 61 6.64 1.68 13.32
CA ASP A 61 6.39 0.93 14.56
C ASP A 61 5.71 1.78 15.65
N ARG A 62 5.37 3.04 15.33
CA ARG A 62 4.85 4.01 16.31
C ARG A 62 3.93 5.05 15.68
N ALA A 63 3.26 5.84 16.51
CA ALA A 63 2.44 6.97 16.06
C ALA A 63 3.28 8.03 15.28
N PRO A 64 2.67 8.77 14.33
CA PRO A 64 1.25 8.75 13.98
C PRO A 64 0.87 7.68 12.93
N VAL A 65 1.83 6.93 12.37
CA VAL A 65 1.59 5.88 11.36
C VAL A 65 2.42 4.66 11.67
N TRP A 66 1.77 3.52 11.91
CA TRP A 66 2.43 2.25 12.17
C TRP A 66 1.81 1.12 11.34
N ILE A 67 2.53 0.00 11.25
CA ILE A 67 2.04 -1.26 10.71
C ILE A 67 1.81 -2.20 11.89
N GLU A 68 0.62 -2.78 11.95
CA GLU A 68 0.25 -3.79 12.93
C GLU A 68 0.04 -5.16 12.27
N SER A 69 0.08 -6.22 13.07
CA SER A 69 -0.18 -7.56 12.58
C SER A 69 -1.61 -7.68 12.05
N GLY A 70 -1.73 -8.01 10.76
CA GLY A 70 -3.01 -8.30 10.12
C GLY A 70 -3.36 -9.79 10.11
N HIS A 71 -4.44 -10.13 9.42
CA HIS A 71 -4.81 -11.52 9.15
C HIS A 71 -3.99 -12.10 7.98
N PRO A 72 -3.54 -13.35 8.08
CA PRO A 72 -2.84 -14.00 6.97
C PRO A 72 -3.79 -14.23 5.79
N VAL A 73 -3.27 -14.05 4.57
CA VAL A 73 -3.95 -14.42 3.33
C VAL A 73 -3.59 -15.87 2.99
N ASP A 74 -4.58 -16.68 2.62
CA ASP A 74 -4.36 -18.07 2.21
C ASP A 74 -3.37 -18.10 1.02
N PRO A 75 -2.38 -19.01 1.02
CA PRO A 75 -1.48 -19.19 -0.13
C PRO A 75 -2.17 -19.31 -1.48
N VAL A 76 -3.37 -19.90 -1.56
CA VAL A 76 -4.13 -20.05 -2.83
C VAL A 76 -4.64 -18.71 -3.37
N ASP A 77 -4.89 -17.76 -2.48
CA ASP A 77 -5.43 -16.44 -2.82
C ASP A 77 -4.31 -15.40 -3.01
N ARG A 78 -3.06 -15.73 -2.67
CA ARG A 78 -1.93 -14.83 -2.84
C ARG A 78 -1.48 -14.77 -4.30
N ILE A 79 -1.86 -13.71 -5.00
CA ILE A 79 -1.46 -13.51 -6.39
C ILE A 79 -0.09 -12.84 -6.46
N CYS A 80 0.79 -13.37 -7.32
CA CYS A 80 2.09 -12.81 -7.67
C CYS A 80 2.11 -12.44 -9.15
N THR A 81 2.41 -11.19 -9.47
CA THR A 81 2.35 -10.68 -10.85
C THR A 81 3.29 -9.50 -11.09
N THR A 82 3.28 -8.97 -12.31
CA THR A 82 4.09 -7.83 -12.71
C THR A 82 3.62 -6.52 -12.04
N ARG A 83 4.58 -5.62 -11.82
CA ARG A 83 4.31 -4.29 -11.24
C ARG A 83 3.64 -3.39 -12.27
N ILE A 84 2.86 -2.43 -11.78
CA ILE A 84 2.08 -1.48 -12.60
C ILE A 84 2.82 -0.14 -12.69
N GLY A 85 2.86 0.44 -13.89
CA GLY A 85 3.30 1.82 -14.11
C GLY A 85 4.82 1.99 -14.11
N ILE A 86 5.57 0.92 -14.40
CA ILE A 86 7.03 0.94 -14.51
C ILE A 86 7.48 0.55 -15.91
N ARG A 87 8.63 1.07 -16.35
CA ARG A 87 9.26 0.71 -17.64
C ARG A 87 10.45 -0.25 -17.49
N ARG A 88 11.15 -0.19 -16.36
CA ARG A 88 12.32 -1.04 -16.07
C ARG A 88 11.90 -2.25 -15.23
N ALA A 89 12.44 -3.42 -15.55
CA ALA A 89 12.13 -4.67 -14.85
C ALA A 89 10.61 -4.93 -14.74
N ALA A 90 9.88 -4.63 -15.83
CA ALA A 90 8.43 -4.76 -15.92
C ALA A 90 7.96 -6.22 -16.00
N ASP A 91 8.85 -7.10 -16.45
CA ASP A 91 8.73 -8.56 -16.50
C ASP A 91 8.82 -9.22 -15.12
N ARG A 92 9.42 -8.54 -14.14
CA ARG A 92 9.63 -9.11 -12.80
C ARG A 92 8.31 -9.19 -12.01
N LEU A 93 8.07 -10.36 -11.43
CA LEU A 93 6.91 -10.66 -10.59
C LEU A 93 7.10 -10.12 -9.17
N TRP A 94 7.13 -8.79 -9.04
CA TRP A 94 7.35 -8.09 -7.77
C TRP A 94 6.12 -7.32 -7.30
N ARG A 95 4.94 -7.84 -7.60
CA ARG A 95 3.66 -7.34 -7.10
C ARG A 95 2.88 -8.48 -6.48
N TRP A 96 2.53 -8.33 -5.21
CA TRP A 96 1.70 -9.26 -4.47
C TRP A 96 0.39 -8.60 -4.07
N TYR A 97 -0.69 -9.37 -4.08
CA TYR A 97 -2.00 -8.95 -3.57
C TYR A 97 -2.89 -10.15 -3.24
N ASP A 98 -3.92 -9.92 -2.43
CA ASP A 98 -4.99 -10.89 -2.16
C ASP A 98 -6.00 -10.91 -3.33
N GLY A 99 -6.12 -12.08 -3.98
CA GLY A 99 -6.98 -12.32 -5.14
C GLY A 99 -8.48 -12.21 -4.84
N THR A 100 -8.87 -12.36 -3.57
CA THR A 100 -10.26 -12.19 -3.14
C THR A 100 -10.61 -10.72 -2.93
N SER A 101 -9.62 -9.88 -2.58
CA SER A 101 -9.86 -8.50 -2.14
C SER A 101 -10.44 -7.59 -3.23
N PRO A 102 -11.63 -6.97 -3.03
CA PRO A 102 -12.21 -6.02 -3.98
C PRO A 102 -11.45 -4.68 -4.01
N TRP A 103 -10.52 -4.47 -3.08
CA TRP A 103 -9.78 -3.22 -2.90
C TRP A 103 -8.52 -3.14 -3.76
N VAL A 104 -8.16 -4.21 -4.45
CA VAL A 104 -7.03 -4.25 -5.39
C VAL A 104 -7.47 -3.69 -6.74
N SER A 105 -6.81 -2.64 -7.20
CA SER A 105 -6.98 -2.17 -8.58
C SER A 105 -6.12 -2.97 -9.55
N ARG A 106 -6.61 -3.12 -10.79
CA ARG A 106 -5.91 -3.76 -11.91
C ARG A 106 -5.30 -5.11 -11.51
N ARG A 107 -6.18 -6.09 -11.27
CA ARG A 107 -5.82 -7.50 -11.02
C ARG A 107 -4.96 -8.00 -12.18
#